data_AF-A0A7S4M1E2-F1
#
_entry.id   AF-A0A7S4M1E2-F1
#
_cell.length_a   1.000
_cell.length_b   1.000
_cell.length_c   1.000
_cell.angle_alpha   90.00
_cell.angle_beta   90.00
_cell.angle_gamma   90.00
#
_symmetry.space_group_name_H-M   'P 1'
#
loop_
_entity.id
_entity.type
_entity.pdbx_description
1 polymer ?
#
loop_
_entity_poly.entity_id
_entity_poly.type
_entity_poly.pdbx_seq_one_letter_code
_entity_poly.pdbx_strand_id
1 'polypeptide(L)'
;GEVETRGGEGQGKKLFRITKVKNRFDEESKDFEEATGFRNLSLSLEVGWTSDERTCHFVPVAAWERNGEVETHIVEVQVHLRPLYEVTKEGSHGSYVFWRDLLAK
;
A
#
# COMPACT_ATOMS: atom_id res chain seq x y z
N GLY A 1 -30.44 11.22 5.26
CA GLY A 1 -30.19 9.79 5.51
C GLY A 1 -28.72 9.64 5.74
N GLU A 2 -28.31 9.66 7.00
CA GLU A 2 -26.92 9.51 7.40
C GLU A 2 -26.54 8.03 7.33
N VAL A 3 -25.47 7.71 6.61
CA VAL A 3 -24.91 6.37 6.58
C VAL A 3 -24.09 6.21 7.86
N GLU A 4 -24.71 5.66 8.90
CA GLU A 4 -23.99 5.07 10.04
C GLU A 4 -23.14 3.90 9.52
N THR A 5 -21.83 4.09 9.42
CA THR A 5 -20.89 2.98 9.25
C THR A 5 -20.70 2.27 10.59
N ARG A 6 -21.66 1.40 10.92
CA ARG A 6 -21.49 0.35 11.94
C ARG A 6 -20.61 -0.77 11.39
N GLY A 7 -19.32 -0.70 11.71
CA GLY A 7 -18.46 -1.89 11.83
C GLY A 7 -17.80 -1.79 13.21
N GLY A 8 -18.20 -2.56 14.22
CA GLY A 8 -18.13 -4.02 14.25
C GLY A 8 -17.00 -4.37 15.22
N GLU A 9 -17.37 -4.82 16.41
CA GLU A 9 -16.51 -4.98 17.58
C GLU A 9 -15.34 -5.95 17.33
N GLY A 10 -14.15 -5.43 17.62
CA GLY A 10 -12.87 -6.10 17.52
C GLY A 10 -11.80 -5.02 17.49
N GLN A 11 -11.70 -4.19 18.54
CA GLN A 11 -10.64 -3.18 18.66
C GLN A 11 -9.28 -3.86 18.84
N GLY A 12 -8.82 -4.56 17.81
CA GLY A 12 -7.43 -4.91 17.65
C GLY A 12 -6.60 -3.64 17.70
N LYS A 13 -5.50 -3.66 18.44
CA LYS A 13 -4.60 -2.52 18.53
C LYS A 13 -4.16 -2.12 17.12
N LYS A 14 -4.30 -0.85 16.74
CA LYS A 14 -3.85 -0.36 15.42
C LYS A 14 -2.34 -0.58 15.28
N LEU A 15 -1.94 -1.42 14.32
CA LEU A 15 -0.54 -1.83 14.11
C LEU A 15 0.21 -0.98 13.07
N PHE A 16 -0.51 -0.15 12.31
CA PHE A 16 0.07 0.64 11.22
C PHE A 16 -0.61 2.00 11.06
N ARG A 17 0.08 2.94 10.43
CA ARG A 17 -0.47 4.22 9.95
C ARG A 17 -0.45 4.22 8.42
N ILE A 18 -1.49 4.74 7.79
CA ILE A 18 -1.47 4.96 6.34
C ILE A 18 -0.74 6.28 6.11
N THR A 19 0.38 6.25 5.38
CA THR A 19 1.18 7.44 5.06
C THR A 19 0.89 7.96 3.67
N LYS A 20 0.49 7.09 2.75
CA LYS A 20 0.12 7.46 1.39
C LYS A 20 -0.94 6.52 0.84
N VAL A 21 -1.86 7.11 0.08
CA VAL A 21 -2.85 6.40 -0.73
C VAL A 21 -2.68 6.87 -2.17
N LYS A 22 -2.54 5.93 -3.10
CA LYS A 22 -2.62 6.18 -4.54
C LYS A 22 -3.80 5.40 -5.08
N ASN A 23 -4.89 6.09 -5.38
CA ASN A 23 -6.04 5.49 -6.02
C ASN A 23 -5.90 5.67 -7.53
N ARG A 24 -5.67 4.59 -8.27
CA ARG A 24 -5.62 4.64 -9.74
C ARG A 24 -6.89 4.13 -10.39
N PHE A 25 -7.92 3.77 -9.62
CA PHE A 25 -9.24 3.41 -10.14
C PHE A 25 -10.13 4.63 -10.39
N ASP A 26 -9.88 5.71 -9.63
CA ASP A 26 -10.65 6.95 -9.68
C ASP A 26 -10.05 7.90 -10.72
N GLU A 27 -10.86 8.30 -11.70
CA GLU A 27 -10.44 9.17 -12.81
C GLU A 27 -10.10 10.59 -12.36
N GLU A 28 -10.64 11.05 -11.23
CA GLU A 28 -10.34 12.37 -10.66
C GLU A 28 -9.04 12.36 -9.84
N SER A 29 -8.47 11.19 -9.58
CA SER A 29 -7.24 11.06 -8.83
C SER A 29 -6.04 11.55 -9.62
N LYS A 30 -5.15 12.30 -8.97
CA LYS A 30 -3.85 12.68 -9.55
C LYS A 30 -2.95 11.49 -9.92
N ASP A 31 -3.22 10.31 -9.37
CA ASP A 31 -2.46 9.08 -9.64
C ASP A 31 -3.11 8.28 -10.79
N PHE A 32 -4.22 8.75 -11.36
CA PHE A 32 -4.85 8.15 -12.53
C PHE A 32 -4.09 8.51 -13.81
N GLU A 33 -3.75 7.49 -14.58
CA GLU A 33 -3.10 7.64 -15.87
C GLU A 33 -3.93 6.91 -16.92
N GLU A 34 -4.65 7.66 -17.76
CA GLU A 34 -5.51 7.10 -18.80
C GLU A 34 -4.70 6.24 -19.78
N ALA A 35 -3.54 6.76 -20.22
CA ALA A 35 -2.71 6.17 -21.26
C ALA A 35 -2.12 4.79 -20.91
N THR A 36 -1.92 4.47 -19.63
CA THR A 36 -1.26 3.23 -19.23
C THR A 36 -2.23 2.07 -19.05
N GLY A 37 -3.53 2.34 -18.92
CA GLY A 37 -4.54 1.34 -18.54
C GLY A 37 -4.28 0.68 -17.17
N PHE A 38 -3.26 1.13 -16.42
CA PHE A 38 -2.85 0.52 -15.16
C PHE A 38 -3.76 1.00 -14.03
N ARG A 39 -4.37 0.06 -13.31
CA ARG A 39 -5.40 0.34 -12.31
C ARG A 39 -5.14 -0.50 -11.06
N ASN A 40 -4.82 0.17 -9.96
CA ASN A 40 -4.70 -0.42 -8.63
C ASN A 40 -4.97 0.62 -7.54
N LEU A 41 -5.15 0.15 -6.32
CA LEU A 41 -5.11 0.97 -5.11
C LEU A 41 -3.81 0.62 -4.38
N SER A 42 -2.88 1.56 -4.27
CA SER A 42 -1.66 1.39 -3.49
C SER A 42 -1.76 2.12 -2.16
N LEU A 43 -1.50 1.40 -1.07
CA LEU A 43 -1.46 1.89 0.30
C LEU A 43 -0.02 1.79 0.81
N SER A 44 0.60 2.91 1.13
CA SER A 44 1.84 2.92 1.89
C SER A 44 1.50 2.92 3.38
N LEU A 45 1.87 1.84 4.05
CA LEU A 45 1.63 1.62 5.48
C LEU A 45 2.94 1.78 6.23
N GLU A 46 3.00 2.71 7.16
CA GLU A 46 4.05 2.72 8.17
C GLU A 46 3.73 1.65 9.21
N VAL A 47 4.69 0.78 9.49
CA VAL A 47 4.61 -0.26 10.52
C VAL A 47 5.78 -0.10 11.47
N GLY A 48 5.53 -0.26 12.76
CA GLY A 48 6.56 -0.31 13.78
C GLY A 48 6.79 -1.75 14.18
N TRP A 49 8.04 -2.15 14.34
CA TRP A 49 8.40 -3.49 14.77
C TRP A 49 9.59 -3.45 15.73
N THR A 50 9.74 -4.55 16.45
CA THR A 50 10.90 -4.83 17.30
C THR A 50 11.29 -6.28 17.10
N SER A 51 12.54 -6.62 17.38
CA SER A 51 13.01 -8.00 17.36
C SER A 51 13.77 -8.33 18.63
N ASP A 52 13.59 -9.56 19.08
CA ASP A 52 14.55 -10.22 19.96
C ASP A 52 15.51 -11.11 19.12
N GLU A 53 16.37 -11.88 19.78
CA GLU A 53 17.37 -12.73 19.11
C GLU A 53 16.77 -13.76 18.13
N ARG A 54 15.46 -14.00 18.12
CA ARG A 54 14.83 -15.08 17.34
C ARG A 54 13.55 -14.69 16.61
N THR A 55 12.90 -13.59 16.96
CA THR A 55 11.56 -13.26 16.46
C THR A 55 11.38 -11.76 16.23
N CYS A 56 10.53 -11.43 15.27
CA CYS A 56 10.11 -10.08 14.95
C CYS A 56 8.63 -9.92 15.30
N HIS A 57 8.28 -8.79 15.92
CA HIS A 57 6.93 -8.49 16.36
C HIS A 57 6.51 -7.09 15.93
N PHE A 58 5.32 -6.97 15.36
CA PHE A 58 4.70 -5.67 15.11
C PHE A 58 4.29 -5.03 16.43
N VAL A 59 4.65 -3.75 16.57
CA VAL A 59 4.35 -2.93 17.74
C VAL A 59 3.14 -2.05 17.42
N PRO A 60 2.14 -1.96 18.32
CA PRO A 60 1.03 -1.03 18.15
C PRO A 60 1.47 0.42 18.02
N VAL A 61 0.79 1.18 17.15
CA VAL A 61 1.07 2.58 16.84
C VAL A 61 1.17 3.46 18.08
N ALA A 62 0.33 3.20 19.09
CA ALA A 62 0.30 3.99 20.33
C ALA A 62 1.55 3.80 21.21
N ALA A 63 2.41 2.82 20.91
CA ALA A 63 3.62 2.51 21.67
C ALA A 63 4.92 2.94 20.97
N TRP A 64 4.86 3.40 19.71
CA TRP A 64 6.06 3.76 18.95
C TRP A 64 6.86 4.90 19.60
N GLU A 65 6.19 5.98 20.02
CA GLU A 65 6.85 7.14 20.65
C GLU A 65 7.32 6.86 22.09
N ARG A 66 6.79 5.81 22.74
CA ARG A 66 7.06 5.49 24.15
C ARG A 66 8.22 4.53 24.33
N ASN A 67 8.44 3.66 23.35
CA ASN A 67 9.47 2.64 23.39
C ASN A 67 10.57 3.07 22.41
N GLY A 68 11.65 3.67 22.90
CA GLY A 68 12.77 4.16 22.09
C GLY A 68 13.56 3.08 21.31
N GLU A 69 13.05 1.85 21.24
CA GLU A 69 13.61 0.68 20.57
C GLU A 69 12.74 0.20 19.38
N VAL A 70 11.70 0.96 19.02
CA VAL A 70 10.82 0.60 17.89
C VAL A 70 11.39 1.15 16.60
N GLU A 71 11.70 0.26 15.66
CA GLU A 71 12.05 0.62 14.30
C GLU A 71 10.78 0.75 13.44
N THR A 72 10.72 1.75 12.56
CA THR A 72 9.59 1.92 11.62
C THR A 72 10.02 1.71 10.18
N HIS A 73 9.12 1.12 9.38
CA HIS A 73 9.32 0.86 7.97
C HIS A 73 8.05 1.18 7.19
N ILE A 74 8.19 1.58 5.92
CA ILE A 74 7.06 1.72 5.00
C ILE A 74 6.91 0.43 4.19
N VAL A 75 5.74 -0.20 4.29
CA VAL A 75 5.32 -1.34 3.49
C VAL A 75 4.29 -0.88 2.48
N GLU A 76 4.49 -1.19 1.20
CA GLU A 76 3.49 -0.91 0.16
C GLU A 76 2.57 -2.13 -0.03
N VAL A 77 1.26 -1.90 0.12
CA VAL A 77 0.21 -2.89 -0.16
C VAL A 77 -0.54 -2.45 -1.40
N GLN A 78 -0.54 -3.27 -2.44
CA GLN A 78 -1.27 -2.99 -3.68
C GLN A 78 -2.48 -3.90 -3.83
N VAL A 79 -3.66 -3.31 -3.96
CA VAL A 79 -4.91 -4.00 -4.25
C VAL A 79 -5.21 -3.86 -5.73
N HIS A 80 -5.34 -5.00 -6.40
CA HIS A 80 -5.63 -5.09 -7.82
C HIS A 80 -6.95 -5.80 -8.04
N LEU A 81 -7.74 -5.33 -9.01
CA LEU A 81 -8.89 -6.10 -9.51
C LEU A 81 -8.37 -7.10 -10.52
N ARG A 82 -8.66 -8.39 -10.31
CA ARG A 82 -8.09 -9.49 -11.12
C ARG A 82 -8.18 -9.26 -12.64
N PRO A 83 -9.33 -8.88 -13.23
CA PRO A 83 -9.40 -8.67 -14.68
C PRO A 83 -8.46 -7.56 -15.19
N LEU A 84 -8.31 -6.48 -14.41
CA LEU A 84 -7.43 -5.36 -14.78
C LEU A 84 -5.95 -5.71 -14.57
N TYR A 85 -5.66 -6.53 -13.55
CA TYR A 85 -4.33 -7.05 -13.30
C TYR A 85 -3.85 -7.99 -14.41
N GLU A 86 -4.74 -8.86 -14.92
CA GLU A 86 -4.40 -9.78 -16.02
C GLU A 86 -4.04 -9.01 -17.29
N VAL A 87 -4.83 -7.99 -17.66
CA VAL A 87 -4.54 -7.11 -18.80
C VAL A 87 -3.18 -6.40 -18.66
N THR A 88 -2.86 -5.90 -17.46
CA THR A 88 -1.58 -5.22 -17.21
C THR A 88 -0.40 -6.17 -17.09
N LYS A 89 -0.60 -7.38 -16.56
CA LYS A 89 0.46 -8.38 -16.46
C LYS A 89 0.84 -8.93 -17.84
N GLU A 90 -0.13 -9.15 -18.71
CA GLU A 90 0.08 -9.71 -20.05
C GLU A 90 0.65 -8.67 -21.03
N GLY A 91 0.29 -7.38 -20.88
CA GLY A 91 0.75 -6.31 -21.79
C GLY A 91 1.83 -5.37 -21.25
N SER A 92 1.80 -5.02 -19.95
CA SER A 92 2.50 -3.82 -19.46
C SER A 92 3.88 -4.10 -18.87
N HIS A 93 4.17 -5.29 -18.33
CA HIS A 93 5.51 -5.55 -17.77
C HIS A 93 6.59 -5.56 -18.86
N GLY A 94 6.31 -6.22 -20.00
CA GLY A 94 7.23 -6.25 -21.15
C GLY A 94 7.46 -4.87 -21.75
N SER A 95 6.38 -4.09 -21.95
CA SER A 95 6.49 -2.71 -22.46
C SER A 95 7.17 -1.77 -21.47
N TYR A 96 6.90 -1.88 -20.17
CA TYR A 96 7.56 -1.06 -19.13
C TYR A 96 9.07 -1.34 -19.05
N VAL A 97 9.48 -2.62 -19.05
CA VAL A 97 10.90 -3.00 -19.07
C VAL A 97 11.57 -2.47 -20.34
N PHE A 98 10.93 -2.64 -21.50
CA PHE A 98 11.43 -2.10 -22.76
C PHE A 98 11.61 -0.58 -22.74
N TRP A 99 10.60 0.18 -22.30
CA TRP A 99 10.68 1.64 -22.21
C TRP A 99 11.71 2.12 -21.18
N ARG A 100 11.78 1.47 -20.02
CA ARG A 100 12.81 1.75 -19.01
C ARG A 100 14.22 1.55 -19.57
N ASP A 101 14.45 0.44 -20.26
CA ASP A 101 15.78 0.10 -20.79
C ASP A 101 16.15 0.98 -22.00
N LEU A 102 15.16 1.44 -22.76
CA LEU A 102 15.34 2.41 -23.85
C LEU A 102 15.72 3.80 -23.33
N LEU A 103 15.09 4.26 -22.23
CA LEU A 103 15.31 5.59 -21.64
C LEU A 103 16.51 5.64 -20.66
N ALA A 104 17.08 4.49 -20.30
CA ALA A 104 18.27 4.38 -19.44
C ALA A 104 19.60 4.34 -20.22
N LYS A 105 19.57 4.56 -21.55
CA LYS A 105 20.74 4.74 -22.42
C LYS A 105 20.83 6.18 -22.89
#